data_AF-A0A941PMA9-F1
#
_entry.id   AF-A0A941PMA9-F1
#
_cell.length_a   1.000
_cell.length_b   1.000
_cell.length_c   1.000
_cell.angle_alpha   90.00
_cell.angle_beta   90.00
_cell.angle_gamma   90.00
#
_symmetry.space_group_name_H-M   'P 1'
#
loop_
_entity.id
_entity.type
_entity.pdbx_description
1 polymer ?
#
loop_
_entity_poly.entity_id
_entity_poly.type
_entity_poly.pdbx_seq_one_letter_code
_entity_poly.pdbx_strand_id
1 'polypeptide(L)'
;PPLGVTNILGVEPTANTAEVAAGKGIPVIVDFFGVRLAERIRAEKGQADLVLGNNVLAHVPDLNDFVAGVKLLLKKSGVATFEFPHLQNLVEQNQFDTIYHEHYCYFSAIAIDAVAKRHGLVFFDVEEIPTHGGSLRIFLAHEGAEDVTPAVRALIAREDMLGYKSVALYAEYQERVRATKRKLLSFLIAAKDAGKKIVGYGAPGKGNTLLNYCGIGADFLDFTVDRNPHKHGRFTPGTHIPVLPVEAIDAARPDYVLILPWNLRNEIAAQMAHIGKWGGKFVVPIPEATVFEPEQSR
;
A
#
# COMPACT_ATOMS: atom_id res chain seq x y z
N PRO A 1 15.18 -25.08 -1.37
CA PRO A 1 14.13 -24.04 -1.56
C PRO A 1 12.94 -24.68 -2.29
N PRO A 2 11.69 -24.42 -1.89
CA PRO A 2 10.50 -25.16 -2.32
C PRO A 2 10.21 -25.12 -3.84
N LEU A 3 10.82 -24.19 -4.58
CA LEU A 3 10.69 -24.06 -6.04
C LEU A 3 12.00 -24.39 -6.81
N GLY A 4 13.02 -24.94 -6.15
CA GLY A 4 14.28 -25.31 -6.80
C GLY A 4 15.20 -24.15 -7.22
N VAL A 5 14.78 -22.89 -7.03
CA VAL A 5 15.62 -21.70 -7.29
C VAL A 5 16.67 -21.56 -6.20
N THR A 6 17.93 -21.77 -6.55
CA THR A 6 19.07 -21.74 -5.60
C THR A 6 19.93 -20.48 -5.73
N ASN A 7 19.89 -19.80 -6.88
CA ASN A 7 20.61 -18.55 -7.10
C ASN A 7 19.67 -17.36 -6.88
N ILE A 8 19.63 -16.85 -5.66
CA ILE A 8 18.83 -15.68 -5.26
C ILE A 8 19.73 -14.60 -4.68
N LEU A 9 19.29 -13.35 -4.75
CA LEU A 9 19.94 -12.20 -4.12
C LEU A 9 18.89 -11.15 -3.78
N GLY A 10 18.84 -10.73 -2.51
CA GLY A 10 18.04 -9.59 -2.08
C GLY A 10 18.83 -8.28 -2.14
N VAL A 11 18.11 -7.17 -2.33
CA VAL A 11 18.61 -5.81 -2.14
C VAL A 11 17.65 -5.11 -1.18
N GLU A 12 18.14 -4.72 -0.01
CA GLU A 12 17.33 -4.17 1.08
C GLU A 12 18.13 -3.09 1.82
N PRO A 13 17.82 -1.79 1.65
CA PRO A 13 18.59 -0.72 2.29
C PRO A 13 18.46 -0.69 3.82
N THR A 14 17.43 -1.32 4.41
CA THR A 14 17.23 -1.34 5.87
C THR A 14 17.99 -2.48 6.53
N ALA A 15 19.08 -2.13 7.23
CA ALA A 15 20.05 -3.09 7.77
C ALA A 15 19.44 -4.15 8.71
N ASN A 16 18.52 -3.75 9.58
CA ASN A 16 17.84 -4.65 10.52
C ASN A 16 16.97 -5.70 9.80
N THR A 17 16.29 -5.31 8.73
CA THR A 17 15.44 -6.20 7.94
C THR A 17 16.27 -7.14 7.07
N ALA A 18 17.37 -6.62 6.51
CA ALA A 18 18.37 -7.41 5.80
C ALA A 18 19.02 -8.48 6.70
N GLU A 19 19.31 -8.16 7.97
CA GLU A 19 19.84 -9.11 8.95
C GLU A 19 18.87 -10.26 9.22
N VAL A 20 17.57 -9.97 9.35
CA VAL A 20 16.53 -11.01 9.51
C VAL A 20 16.47 -11.95 8.30
N ALA A 21 16.61 -11.42 7.08
CA ALA A 21 16.68 -12.24 5.87
C ALA A 21 17.96 -13.08 5.81
N ALA A 22 19.12 -12.50 6.16
CA ALA A 22 20.39 -13.20 6.23
C ALA A 22 20.35 -14.35 7.25
N GLY A 23 19.71 -14.15 8.41
CA GLY A 23 19.49 -15.20 9.41
C GLY A 23 18.64 -16.37 8.92
N LYS A 24 17.89 -16.18 7.81
CA LYS A 24 17.13 -17.24 7.12
C LYS A 24 17.91 -17.85 5.94
N GLY A 25 19.19 -17.52 5.79
CA GLY A 25 20.04 -18.00 4.70
C GLY A 25 19.78 -17.32 3.34
N ILE A 26 19.09 -16.18 3.32
CA ILE A 26 18.87 -15.40 2.10
C ILE A 26 20.02 -14.39 1.96
N PRO A 27 20.85 -14.46 0.92
CA PRO A 27 21.90 -13.46 0.70
C PRO A 27 21.26 -12.11 0.36
N VAL A 28 21.69 -11.05 1.04
CA VAL A 28 21.15 -9.69 0.88
C VAL A 28 22.30 -8.68 0.80
N ILE A 29 22.19 -7.73 -0.12
CA ILE A 29 23.03 -6.54 -0.17
C ILE A 29 22.28 -5.40 0.51
N VAL A 30 22.91 -4.79 1.52
CA VAL A 30 22.38 -3.59 2.19
C VAL A 30 22.74 -2.36 1.38
N ASP A 31 21.90 -2.01 0.42
CA ASP A 31 22.11 -0.89 -0.50
C ASP A 31 20.79 -0.50 -1.17
N PHE A 32 20.72 0.69 -1.76
CA PHE A 32 19.60 1.07 -2.62
C PHE A 32 19.81 0.54 -4.04
N PHE A 33 18.74 0.06 -4.68
CA PHE A 33 18.80 -0.42 -6.06
C PHE A 33 18.79 0.73 -7.06
N GLY A 34 19.62 0.60 -8.10
CA GLY A 34 19.87 1.63 -9.12
C GLY A 34 20.95 1.16 -10.10
N VAL A 35 21.33 2.00 -11.06
CA VAL A 35 22.33 1.65 -12.09
C VAL A 35 23.64 1.19 -11.47
N ARG A 36 24.18 1.95 -10.50
CA ARG A 36 25.45 1.64 -9.83
C ARG A 36 25.45 0.22 -9.24
N LEU A 37 24.37 -0.14 -8.55
CA LEU A 37 24.28 -1.44 -7.90
C LEU A 37 24.06 -2.55 -8.93
N ALA A 38 23.23 -2.32 -9.94
CA ALA A 38 22.98 -3.27 -11.01
C ALA A 38 24.28 -3.63 -11.77
N GLU A 39 25.13 -2.65 -12.05
CA GLU A 39 26.45 -2.87 -12.68
C GLU A 39 27.37 -3.73 -11.82
N ARG A 40 27.43 -3.45 -10.51
CA ARG A 40 28.20 -4.26 -9.56
C ARG A 40 27.71 -5.70 -9.53
N ILE A 41 26.40 -5.91 -9.35
CA ILE A 41 25.81 -7.25 -9.32
C ILE A 41 26.08 -7.98 -10.63
N ARG A 42 25.92 -7.32 -11.78
CA ARG A 42 26.18 -7.91 -13.09
C ARG A 42 27.64 -8.35 -13.24
N ALA A 43 28.59 -7.56 -12.76
CA ALA A 43 30.01 -7.88 -12.84
C ALA A 43 30.38 -9.07 -11.92
N GLU A 44 29.82 -9.13 -10.72
CA GLU A 44 30.16 -10.14 -9.71
C GLU A 44 29.38 -11.45 -9.86
N LYS A 45 28.13 -11.39 -10.29
CA LYS A 45 27.16 -12.49 -10.27
C LYS A 45 26.48 -12.75 -11.61
N GLY A 46 26.70 -11.90 -12.61
CA GLY A 46 26.04 -11.98 -13.90
C GLY A 46 24.64 -11.36 -13.92
N GLN A 47 23.95 -11.53 -15.04
CA GLN A 47 22.59 -11.03 -15.23
C GLN A 47 21.54 -11.99 -14.63
N ALA A 48 20.36 -11.45 -14.32
CA ALA A 48 19.24 -12.18 -13.72
C ALA A 48 18.23 -12.67 -14.77
N ASP A 49 17.71 -13.88 -14.59
CA ASP A 49 16.54 -14.38 -15.32
C ASP A 49 15.25 -13.71 -14.86
N LEU A 50 15.18 -13.33 -13.58
CA LEU A 50 14.05 -12.66 -12.96
C LEU A 50 14.54 -11.53 -12.05
N VAL A 51 14.02 -10.33 -12.26
CA VAL A 51 14.13 -9.21 -11.31
C VAL A 51 12.74 -8.96 -10.73
N LEU A 52 12.56 -9.04 -9.42
CA LEU A 52 11.24 -8.86 -8.81
C LEU A 52 11.26 -7.81 -7.70
N GLY A 53 10.17 -7.08 -7.54
CA GLY A 53 9.98 -6.14 -6.43
C GLY A 53 8.52 -5.92 -6.10
N ASN A 54 8.12 -6.26 -4.88
CA ASN A 54 6.74 -6.07 -4.42
C ASN A 54 6.64 -4.86 -3.51
N ASN A 55 5.76 -3.93 -3.85
CA ASN A 55 5.51 -2.69 -3.12
C ASN A 55 6.76 -1.80 -2.95
N VAL A 56 7.75 -1.90 -3.84
CA VAL A 56 8.98 -1.09 -3.77
C VAL A 56 9.00 0.05 -4.77
N LEU A 57 8.47 -0.14 -5.98
CA LEU A 57 8.64 0.83 -7.07
C LEU A 57 8.08 2.22 -6.72
N ALA A 58 6.94 2.26 -6.01
CA ALA A 58 6.30 3.50 -5.54
C ALA A 58 7.13 4.25 -4.48
N HIS A 59 8.10 3.57 -3.85
CA HIS A 59 8.96 4.09 -2.81
C HIS A 59 10.31 4.60 -3.33
N VAL A 60 10.55 4.49 -4.64
CA VAL A 60 11.82 4.88 -5.24
C VAL A 60 11.75 6.34 -5.71
N PRO A 61 12.54 7.27 -5.14
CA PRO A 61 12.52 8.67 -5.56
C PRO A 61 13.05 8.87 -6.98
N ASP A 62 14.11 8.15 -7.35
CA ASP A 62 14.67 8.15 -8.72
C ASP A 62 14.19 6.92 -9.50
N LEU A 63 12.97 7.03 -10.00
CA LEU A 63 12.35 5.98 -10.81
C LEU A 63 13.17 5.64 -12.08
N ASN A 64 13.83 6.63 -12.68
CA ASN A 64 14.55 6.40 -13.93
C ASN A 64 15.85 5.63 -13.70
N ASP A 65 16.60 5.96 -12.65
CA ASP A 65 17.79 5.19 -12.25
C ASP A 65 17.43 3.74 -11.90
N PHE A 66 16.32 3.54 -11.19
CA PHE A 66 15.84 2.21 -10.85
C PHE A 66 15.53 1.37 -12.09
N VAL A 67 14.69 1.89 -13.00
CA VAL A 67 14.28 1.15 -14.20
C VAL A 67 15.46 0.93 -15.16
N ALA A 68 16.40 1.89 -15.25
CA ALA A 68 17.66 1.70 -15.97
C ALA A 68 18.51 0.58 -15.34
N GLY A 69 18.59 0.51 -14.00
CA GLY A 69 19.23 -0.58 -13.27
C GLY A 69 18.59 -1.94 -13.56
N VAL A 70 17.25 -2.01 -13.62
CA VAL A 70 16.52 -3.23 -14.00
C VAL A 70 16.92 -3.66 -15.40
N LYS A 71 16.88 -2.75 -16.38
CA LYS A 71 17.29 -3.01 -17.77
C LYS A 71 18.72 -3.55 -17.86
N LEU A 72 19.66 -3.05 -17.05
CA LEU A 72 21.06 -3.50 -17.07
C LEU A 72 21.25 -4.89 -16.48
N LEU A 73 20.53 -5.19 -15.39
CA LEU A 73 20.67 -6.44 -14.66
C LEU A 73 19.92 -7.60 -15.34
N LEU A 74 18.85 -7.33 -16.07
CA LEU A 74 18.02 -8.34 -16.72
C LEU A 74 18.74 -9.00 -17.90
N LYS A 75 18.63 -10.34 -18.01
CA LYS A 75 19.07 -11.07 -19.21
C LYS A 75 18.17 -10.73 -20.41
N LYS A 76 18.69 -10.96 -21.63
CA LYS A 76 17.93 -10.77 -22.89
C LYS A 76 16.56 -11.48 -22.90
N SER A 77 16.48 -12.67 -22.32
CA SER A 77 15.26 -13.49 -22.18
C SER A 77 14.65 -13.42 -20.77
N GLY A 78 15.11 -12.50 -19.94
CA GLY A 78 14.64 -12.35 -18.56
C GLY A 78 13.38 -11.52 -18.49
N VAL A 79 12.65 -11.69 -17.38
CA VAL A 79 11.45 -10.90 -17.06
C VAL A 79 11.68 -10.12 -15.78
N ALA A 80 11.23 -8.88 -15.73
CA ALA A 80 11.11 -8.12 -14.49
C ALA A 80 9.64 -8.00 -14.07
N THR A 81 9.33 -8.21 -12.80
CA THR A 81 7.96 -8.09 -12.29
C THR A 81 7.89 -7.19 -11.07
N PHE A 82 6.92 -6.28 -11.08
CA PHE A 82 6.72 -5.35 -9.99
C PHE A 82 5.27 -5.29 -9.58
N GLU A 83 5.03 -5.25 -8.27
CA GLU A 83 3.71 -5.04 -7.68
C GLU A 83 3.65 -3.69 -6.98
N PHE A 84 2.58 -2.92 -7.22
CA PHE A 84 2.32 -1.65 -6.54
C PHE A 84 0.82 -1.28 -6.59
N PRO A 85 0.33 -0.45 -5.66
CA PRO A 85 -1.05 0.04 -5.69
C PRO A 85 -1.41 0.72 -7.01
N HIS A 86 -2.59 0.42 -7.52
CA HIS A 86 -3.06 0.96 -8.80
C HIS A 86 -3.66 2.36 -8.61
N LEU A 87 -3.20 3.34 -9.39
CA LEU A 87 -3.76 4.69 -9.37
C LEU A 87 -5.27 4.72 -9.62
N GLN A 88 -5.79 3.82 -10.47
CA GLN A 88 -7.22 3.75 -10.72
C GLN A 88 -7.99 3.40 -9.44
N ASN A 89 -7.57 2.36 -8.72
CA ASN A 89 -8.17 1.98 -7.44
C ASN A 89 -8.05 3.10 -6.40
N LEU A 90 -6.91 3.80 -6.34
CA LEU A 90 -6.75 4.94 -5.44
C LEU A 90 -7.83 6.00 -5.67
N VAL A 91 -8.07 6.36 -6.93
CA VAL A 91 -9.01 7.42 -7.32
C VAL A 91 -10.47 6.98 -7.20
N GLU A 92 -10.78 5.76 -7.64
CA GLU A 92 -12.15 5.22 -7.63
C GLU A 92 -12.62 4.83 -6.23
N GLN A 93 -11.74 4.24 -5.43
CA GLN A 93 -12.04 3.81 -4.05
C GLN A 93 -11.66 4.87 -3.02
N ASN A 94 -11.35 6.09 -3.47
CA ASN A 94 -11.07 7.26 -2.64
C ASN A 94 -9.99 7.03 -1.56
N GLN A 95 -8.93 6.30 -1.91
CA GLN A 95 -7.88 5.84 -1.00
C GLN A 95 -6.81 6.91 -0.78
N PHE A 96 -7.23 8.15 -0.49
CA PHE A 96 -6.32 9.29 -0.31
C PHE A 96 -5.36 9.12 0.86
N ASP A 97 -5.69 8.24 1.80
CA ASP A 97 -4.84 7.91 2.94
C ASP A 97 -3.58 7.14 2.53
N THR A 98 -3.57 6.54 1.34
CA THR A 98 -2.37 5.94 0.74
C THR A 98 -1.38 6.98 0.21
N ILE A 99 -1.70 8.28 0.29
CA ILE A 99 -0.80 9.38 -0.07
C ILE A 99 0.03 9.79 1.14
N TYR A 100 1.28 9.35 1.21
CA TYR A 100 2.21 9.69 2.30
C TYR A 100 3.66 9.69 1.82
N HIS A 101 4.57 10.18 2.65
CA HIS A 101 5.96 10.48 2.30
C HIS A 101 6.75 9.31 1.71
N GLU A 102 6.44 8.07 2.08
CA GLU A 102 7.13 6.90 1.55
C GLU A 102 6.65 6.56 0.12
N HIS A 103 5.44 6.98 -0.29
CA HIS A 103 4.92 6.83 -1.64
C HIS A 103 5.24 8.08 -2.48
N TYR A 104 6.37 8.04 -3.19
CA TYR A 104 6.81 9.10 -4.10
C TYR A 104 5.99 9.15 -5.39
N CYS A 105 5.49 7.99 -5.86
CA CYS A 105 4.77 7.86 -7.11
C CYS A 105 3.50 7.01 -6.94
N TYR A 106 2.48 7.35 -7.74
CA TYR A 106 1.21 6.63 -7.81
C TYR A 106 0.99 6.21 -9.27
N PHE A 107 1.10 4.91 -9.55
CA PHE A 107 1.28 4.43 -10.92
C PHE A 107 -0.03 4.04 -11.60
N SER A 108 -0.20 4.57 -12.82
CA SER A 108 -1.12 4.07 -13.84
C SER A 108 -0.38 3.18 -14.83
N ALA A 109 -1.09 2.32 -15.54
CA ALA A 109 -0.55 1.54 -16.65
C ALA A 109 0.02 2.43 -17.76
N ILE A 110 -0.60 3.58 -18.04
CA ILE A 110 -0.09 4.59 -18.98
C ILE A 110 1.30 5.07 -18.57
N ALA A 111 1.50 5.40 -17.28
CA ALA A 111 2.79 5.89 -16.78
C ALA A 111 3.87 4.81 -16.86
N ILE A 112 3.52 3.56 -16.51
CA ILE A 112 4.44 2.42 -16.58
C ILE A 112 4.86 2.13 -18.02
N ASP A 113 3.92 2.12 -18.96
CA ASP A 113 4.22 1.95 -20.39
C ASP A 113 5.20 3.01 -20.89
N ALA A 114 4.98 4.28 -20.52
CA ALA A 114 5.87 5.37 -20.90
C ALA A 114 7.28 5.23 -20.30
N VAL A 115 7.39 4.86 -19.02
CA VAL A 115 8.68 4.66 -18.35
C VAL A 115 9.42 3.45 -18.91
N ALA A 116 8.73 2.33 -19.14
CA ALA A 116 9.34 1.13 -19.73
C ALA A 116 9.94 1.43 -21.11
N LYS A 117 9.16 2.06 -22.00
CA LYS A 117 9.61 2.44 -23.35
C LYS A 117 10.82 3.37 -23.32
N ARG A 118 10.84 4.34 -22.40
CA ARG A 118 11.97 5.27 -22.23
C ARG A 118 13.29 4.56 -21.95
N HIS A 119 13.26 3.39 -21.31
CA HIS A 119 14.43 2.60 -20.93
C HIS A 119 14.65 1.37 -21.82
N GLY A 120 14.01 1.30 -22.99
CA GLY A 120 14.14 0.18 -23.93
C GLY A 120 13.61 -1.14 -23.37
N LEU A 121 12.59 -1.05 -22.51
CA LEU A 121 11.81 -2.19 -22.02
C LEU A 121 10.42 -2.15 -22.65
N VAL A 122 9.75 -3.30 -22.66
CA VAL A 122 8.35 -3.45 -23.05
C VAL A 122 7.54 -3.88 -21.83
N PHE A 123 6.46 -3.15 -21.53
CA PHE A 123 5.42 -3.59 -20.61
C PHE A 123 4.50 -4.53 -21.36
N PHE A 124 4.72 -5.83 -21.19
CA PHE A 124 4.12 -6.83 -22.07
C PHE A 124 2.93 -7.54 -21.45
N ASP A 125 2.87 -7.70 -20.12
CA ASP A 125 1.74 -8.34 -19.46
C ASP A 125 1.40 -7.71 -18.11
N VAL A 126 0.17 -7.93 -17.62
CA VAL A 126 -0.34 -7.34 -16.37
C VAL A 126 -1.40 -8.22 -15.68
N GLU A 127 -1.35 -8.26 -14.35
CA GLU A 127 -2.39 -8.81 -13.49
C GLU A 127 -2.97 -7.72 -12.57
N GLU A 128 -4.30 -7.62 -12.49
CA GLU A 128 -4.99 -6.84 -11.46
C GLU A 128 -5.22 -7.72 -10.23
N ILE A 129 -4.74 -7.30 -9.07
CA ILE A 129 -4.79 -8.10 -7.83
C ILE A 129 -5.42 -7.30 -6.67
N PRO A 130 -6.11 -7.96 -5.72
CA PRO A 130 -6.85 -7.26 -4.66
C PRO A 130 -5.97 -6.74 -3.51
N THR A 131 -4.67 -7.03 -3.50
CA THR A 131 -3.76 -6.65 -2.42
C THR A 131 -3.68 -5.13 -2.27
N HIS A 132 -3.49 -4.68 -1.01
CA HIS A 132 -3.33 -3.27 -0.66
C HIS A 132 -4.45 -2.30 -1.11
N GLY A 133 -5.66 -2.81 -1.38
CA GLY A 133 -6.79 -2.01 -1.86
C GLY A 133 -6.94 -2.00 -3.38
N GLY A 134 -6.19 -2.84 -4.09
CA GLY A 134 -6.13 -2.91 -5.54
C GLY A 134 -4.74 -2.52 -6.03
N SER A 135 -4.04 -3.48 -6.62
CA SER A 135 -2.69 -3.32 -7.12
C SER A 135 -2.57 -3.86 -8.53
N LEU A 136 -1.56 -3.37 -9.26
CA LEU A 136 -1.11 -4.00 -10.49
C LEU A 136 0.13 -4.83 -10.18
N ARG A 137 0.20 -6.03 -10.75
CA ARG A 137 1.46 -6.71 -11.00
C ARG A 137 1.77 -6.59 -12.48
N ILE A 138 2.87 -5.92 -12.79
CA ILE A 138 3.31 -5.70 -14.16
C ILE A 138 4.43 -6.67 -14.52
N PHE A 139 4.59 -6.92 -15.82
CA PHE A 139 5.70 -7.68 -16.37
C PHE A 139 6.40 -6.86 -17.45
N LEU A 140 7.71 -6.69 -17.28
CA LEU A 140 8.59 -5.98 -18.19
C LEU A 140 9.59 -6.96 -18.79
N ALA A 141 9.88 -6.80 -20.07
CA ALA A 141 10.96 -7.50 -20.76
C ALA A 141 11.78 -6.51 -21.57
N HIS A 142 12.89 -6.96 -22.17
CA HIS A 142 13.56 -6.14 -23.17
C HIS A 142 12.67 -5.93 -24.39
N GLU A 143 12.78 -4.75 -25.01
CA GLU A 143 12.09 -4.47 -26.27
C GLU A 143 12.34 -5.58 -27.31
N GLY A 144 11.27 -6.06 -27.93
CA GLY A 144 11.29 -7.15 -28.92
C GLY A 144 11.45 -8.56 -28.34
N ALA A 145 11.57 -8.72 -27.01
CA ALA A 145 11.66 -10.05 -26.39
C ALA A 145 10.29 -10.71 -26.17
N GLU A 146 9.25 -9.92 -25.95
CA GLU A 146 7.88 -10.37 -25.68
C GLU A 146 6.86 -9.53 -26.44
N ASP A 147 5.74 -10.14 -26.83
CA ASP A 147 4.60 -9.45 -27.43
C ASP A 147 3.68 -8.88 -26.36
N VAL A 148 3.23 -7.63 -26.54
CA VAL A 148 2.30 -6.98 -25.61
C VAL A 148 0.93 -7.66 -25.66
N THR A 149 0.51 -8.22 -24.53
CA THR A 149 -0.75 -8.95 -24.38
C THR A 149 -1.96 -8.03 -24.56
N PRO A 150 -3.13 -8.59 -24.91
CA PRO A 150 -4.38 -7.82 -24.94
C PRO A 150 -4.73 -7.16 -23.60
N ALA A 151 -4.32 -7.76 -22.47
CA ALA A 151 -4.60 -7.23 -21.14
C ALA A 151 -3.97 -5.85 -20.93
N VAL A 152 -2.70 -5.67 -21.30
CA VAL A 152 -2.02 -4.37 -21.20
C VAL A 152 -2.69 -3.33 -22.09
N ARG A 153 -3.01 -3.68 -23.34
CA ARG A 153 -3.66 -2.76 -24.29
C ARG A 153 -5.04 -2.33 -23.80
N ALA A 154 -5.82 -3.28 -23.28
CA ALA A 154 -7.14 -3.01 -22.72
C ALA A 154 -7.05 -2.11 -21.48
N LEU A 155 -6.09 -2.34 -20.59
CA LEU A 155 -5.88 -1.55 -19.38
C LEU A 155 -5.48 -0.10 -19.71
N ILE A 156 -4.51 0.09 -20.62
CA ILE A 156 -4.10 1.44 -21.07
C ILE A 156 -5.27 2.18 -21.73
N ALA A 157 -6.02 1.50 -22.60
CA ALA A 157 -7.20 2.10 -23.25
C ALA A 157 -8.30 2.46 -22.24
N ARG A 158 -8.52 1.61 -21.22
CA ARG A 158 -9.44 1.88 -20.11
C ARG A 158 -9.02 3.13 -19.35
N GLU A 159 -7.75 3.23 -18.94
CA GLU A 159 -7.26 4.40 -18.21
C GLU A 159 -7.33 5.69 -19.05
N ASP A 160 -7.09 5.60 -20.35
CA ASP A 160 -7.18 6.76 -21.25
C ASP A 160 -8.63 7.25 -21.36
N MET A 161 -9.57 6.32 -21.55
CA MET A 161 -11.00 6.61 -21.61
C MET A 161 -11.52 7.20 -20.30
N LEU A 162 -11.05 6.71 -19.15
CA LEU A 162 -11.40 7.24 -17.84
C LEU A 162 -10.76 8.61 -17.56
N GLY A 163 -9.81 9.06 -18.37
CA GLY A 163 -9.24 10.40 -18.28
C GLY A 163 -8.03 10.52 -17.37
N TYR A 164 -7.27 9.45 -17.11
CA TYR A 164 -6.07 9.49 -16.26
C TYR A 164 -4.93 10.35 -16.81
N LYS A 165 -5.01 10.77 -18.09
CA LYS A 165 -4.12 11.79 -18.69
C LYS A 165 -4.58 13.24 -18.47
N SER A 166 -5.77 13.45 -17.89
CA SER A 166 -6.38 14.76 -17.73
C SER A 166 -6.33 15.25 -16.28
N VAL A 167 -5.94 16.50 -16.09
CA VAL A 167 -5.95 17.17 -14.77
C VAL A 167 -7.38 17.25 -14.19
N ALA A 168 -8.41 17.28 -15.04
CA ALA A 168 -9.81 17.38 -14.61
C ALA A 168 -10.23 16.21 -13.70
N LEU A 169 -9.82 14.98 -14.03
CA LEU A 169 -10.11 13.80 -13.20
C LEU A 169 -9.57 13.97 -11.76
N TYR A 170 -8.36 14.52 -11.63
CA TYR A 170 -7.73 14.73 -10.32
C TYR A 170 -8.38 15.88 -9.54
N ALA A 171 -8.87 16.91 -10.24
CA ALA A 171 -9.64 17.99 -9.62
C ALA A 171 -10.98 17.47 -9.06
N GLU A 172 -11.68 16.60 -9.80
CA GLU A 172 -12.90 15.94 -9.31
C GLU A 172 -12.62 15.01 -8.13
N TYR A 173 -11.54 14.24 -8.22
CA TYR A 173 -11.08 13.38 -7.13
C TYR A 173 -10.85 14.18 -5.84
N GLN A 174 -10.20 15.34 -5.92
CA GLN A 174 -9.99 16.22 -4.79
C GLN A 174 -11.30 16.63 -4.10
N GLU A 175 -12.36 16.93 -4.87
CA GLU A 175 -13.67 17.25 -4.29
C GLU A 175 -14.32 16.04 -3.60
N ARG A 176 -14.16 14.82 -4.14
CA ARG A 176 -14.59 13.59 -3.47
C ARG A 176 -13.87 13.38 -2.13
N VAL A 177 -12.55 13.59 -2.10
CA VAL A 177 -11.75 13.51 -0.87
C VAL A 177 -12.27 14.50 0.19
N ARG A 178 -12.52 15.76 -0.20
CA ARG A 178 -13.09 16.79 0.69
C ARG A 178 -14.49 16.42 1.20
N ALA A 179 -15.31 15.80 0.36
CA ALA A 179 -16.64 15.33 0.75
C ALA A 179 -16.54 14.18 1.78
N THR A 180 -15.68 13.18 1.55
CA THR A 180 -15.47 12.06 2.47
C THR A 180 -14.90 12.54 3.81
N LYS A 181 -13.94 13.48 3.82
CA LYS A 181 -13.47 14.11 5.07
C LYS A 181 -14.63 14.71 5.87
N ARG A 182 -15.48 15.53 5.23
CA ARG A 182 -16.62 16.17 5.90
C ARG A 182 -17.59 15.13 6.46
N LYS A 183 -17.96 14.11 5.68
CA LYS A 183 -18.86 13.04 6.13
C LYS A 183 -18.30 12.26 7.31
N LEU A 184 -17.02 11.89 7.28
CA LEU A 184 -16.35 11.21 8.38
C LEU A 184 -16.36 12.07 9.65
N LEU A 185 -15.99 13.35 9.55
CA LEU A 185 -16.02 14.25 10.70
C LEU A 185 -17.43 14.46 11.25
N SER A 186 -18.44 14.63 10.39
CA SER A 186 -19.83 14.73 10.83
C SER A 186 -20.28 13.50 11.63
N PHE A 187 -19.89 12.30 11.20
CA PHE A 187 -20.14 11.08 11.96
C PHE A 187 -19.44 11.08 13.32
N LEU A 188 -18.14 11.39 13.37
CA LEU A 188 -17.35 11.37 14.61
C LEU A 188 -17.83 12.42 15.62
N ILE A 189 -18.18 13.62 15.15
CA ILE A 189 -18.75 14.71 15.97
C ILE A 189 -20.08 14.25 16.55
N ALA A 190 -21.00 13.76 15.72
CA ALA A 190 -22.32 13.29 16.19
C ALA A 190 -22.20 12.15 17.21
N ALA A 191 -21.26 11.22 17.01
CA ALA A 191 -20.99 10.16 17.97
C ALA A 191 -20.47 10.72 19.31
N LYS A 192 -19.51 11.66 19.29
CA LYS A 192 -18.98 12.28 20.51
C LYS A 192 -20.01 13.14 21.24
N ASP A 193 -20.83 13.91 20.53
CA ASP A 193 -21.93 14.69 21.11
C ASP A 193 -23.00 13.80 21.76
N ALA A 194 -23.18 12.57 21.25
CA ALA A 194 -24.03 11.54 21.85
C ALA A 194 -23.35 10.78 23.01
N GLY A 195 -22.17 11.21 23.46
CA GLY A 195 -21.41 10.59 24.54
C GLY A 195 -20.80 9.24 24.20
N LYS A 196 -20.63 8.92 22.91
CA LYS A 196 -20.12 7.62 22.45
C LYS A 196 -18.60 7.52 22.59
N LYS A 197 -18.14 6.33 22.99
CA LYS A 197 -16.72 5.99 23.06
C LYS A 197 -16.23 5.47 21.71
N ILE A 198 -15.15 6.07 21.20
CA ILE A 198 -14.57 5.72 19.90
C ILE A 198 -13.08 5.45 20.10
N VAL A 199 -12.61 4.32 19.58
CA VAL A 199 -11.19 3.94 19.57
C VAL A 199 -10.76 3.53 18.16
N GLY A 200 -9.47 3.60 17.87
CA GLY A 200 -8.90 3.11 16.62
C GLY A 200 -8.49 1.64 16.70
N TYR A 201 -8.51 0.97 15.56
CA TYR A 201 -7.84 -0.31 15.34
C TYR A 201 -6.78 -0.16 14.26
N GLY A 202 -5.55 -0.55 14.58
CA GLY A 202 -4.34 -0.41 13.78
C GLY A 202 -3.72 0.99 13.85
N ALA A 203 -2.40 1.08 13.69
CA ALA A 203 -1.67 2.34 13.50
C ALA A 203 -0.80 2.28 12.22
N PRO A 204 -1.37 2.04 11.03
CA PRO A 204 -0.60 1.96 9.78
C PRO A 204 -0.14 3.36 9.30
N GLY A 205 0.89 3.41 8.44
CA GLY A 205 1.36 4.66 7.82
C GLY A 205 0.22 5.46 7.17
N LYS A 206 -0.59 4.81 6.34
CA LYS A 206 -1.79 5.40 5.72
C LYS A 206 -2.80 5.98 6.72
N GLY A 207 -2.96 5.31 7.87
CA GLY A 207 -3.85 5.77 8.94
C GLY A 207 -3.45 7.15 9.44
N ASN A 208 -2.14 7.44 9.49
CA ASN A 208 -1.66 8.76 9.91
C ASN A 208 -1.99 9.85 8.90
N THR A 209 -1.94 9.59 7.59
CA THR A 209 -2.41 10.55 6.58
C THR A 209 -3.88 10.88 6.80
N LEU A 210 -4.72 9.86 6.99
CA LEU A 210 -6.14 10.05 7.22
C LEU A 210 -6.40 10.90 8.48
N LEU A 211 -5.77 10.53 9.60
CA LEU A 211 -5.95 11.21 10.88
C LEU A 211 -5.50 12.67 10.79
N ASN A 212 -4.32 12.94 10.24
CA ASN A 212 -3.79 14.30 10.11
C ASN A 212 -4.60 15.15 9.11
N TYR A 213 -4.92 14.61 7.93
CA TYR A 213 -5.70 15.34 6.93
C TYR A 213 -7.09 15.69 7.44
N CYS A 214 -7.75 14.77 8.16
CA CYS A 214 -9.06 14.99 8.73
C CYS A 214 -9.01 15.82 10.02
N GLY A 215 -7.86 15.92 10.71
CA GLY A 215 -7.76 16.58 12.02
C GLY A 215 -8.39 15.74 13.14
N ILE A 216 -8.26 14.42 13.07
CA ILE A 216 -8.81 13.47 14.05
C ILE A 216 -7.75 13.21 15.13
N GLY A 217 -7.91 13.83 16.29
CA GLY A 217 -7.02 13.69 17.44
C GLY A 217 -7.62 12.88 18.60
N ALA A 218 -7.03 13.05 19.77
CA ALA A 218 -7.45 12.37 21.00
C ALA A 218 -8.83 12.84 21.54
N ASP A 219 -9.35 13.96 21.02
CA ASP A 219 -10.73 14.41 21.24
C ASP A 219 -11.76 13.50 20.56
N PHE A 220 -11.40 12.89 19.42
CA PHE A 220 -12.22 11.92 18.71
C PHE A 220 -11.88 10.46 19.03
N LEU A 221 -10.60 10.11 19.12
CA LEU A 221 -10.15 8.73 19.34
C LEU A 221 -9.36 8.64 20.65
N ASP A 222 -9.94 7.99 21.65
CA ASP A 222 -9.35 7.93 23.00
C ASP A 222 -7.96 7.26 22.96
N PHE A 223 -7.82 6.24 22.10
CA PHE A 223 -6.57 5.58 21.74
C PHE A 223 -6.77 4.80 20.43
N THR A 224 -5.68 4.26 19.87
CA THR A 224 -5.73 3.19 18.86
C THR A 224 -4.99 1.97 19.37
N VAL A 225 -5.35 0.76 18.92
CA VAL A 225 -4.57 -0.45 19.19
C VAL A 225 -3.76 -0.89 17.99
N ASP A 226 -2.67 -1.62 18.17
CA ASP A 226 -1.95 -2.25 17.05
C ASP A 226 -1.41 -3.63 17.51
N ARG A 227 -1.28 -4.58 16.59
CA ARG A 227 -0.71 -5.90 16.91
C ARG A 227 0.82 -5.87 17.02
N ASN A 228 1.47 -4.85 16.44
CA ASN A 228 2.91 -4.71 16.47
C ASN A 228 3.39 -4.15 17.83
N PRO A 229 4.09 -4.94 18.66
CA PRO A 229 4.52 -4.52 19.99
C PRO A 229 5.49 -3.34 19.96
N HIS A 230 6.24 -3.13 18.85
CA HIS A 230 7.16 -2.00 18.74
C HIS A 230 6.46 -0.63 18.74
N LYS A 231 5.14 -0.60 18.48
CA LYS A 231 4.33 0.61 18.50
C LYS A 231 3.67 0.89 19.86
N HIS A 232 3.57 -0.10 20.75
CA HIS A 232 2.89 0.06 22.03
C HIS A 232 3.59 1.11 22.91
N GLY A 233 2.81 1.92 23.60
CA GLY A 233 3.32 3.02 24.43
C GLY A 233 3.83 4.23 23.65
N ARG A 234 3.72 4.21 22.31
CA ARG A 234 3.99 5.35 21.43
C ARG A 234 2.69 6.07 21.05
N PHE A 235 2.80 7.09 20.22
CA PHE A 235 1.69 7.90 19.74
C PHE A 235 1.68 7.97 18.22
N THR A 236 0.50 8.19 17.62
CA THR A 236 0.39 8.46 16.18
C THR A 236 1.12 9.78 15.84
N PRO A 237 1.91 9.82 14.75
CA PRO A 237 2.54 11.05 14.28
C PRO A 237 1.53 12.17 14.02
N GLY A 238 1.81 13.37 14.54
CA GLY A 238 1.01 14.59 14.33
C GLY A 238 -0.23 14.68 15.22
N THR A 239 -1.12 13.68 15.19
CA THR A 239 -2.38 13.70 15.98
C THR A 239 -2.22 13.19 17.41
N HIS A 240 -1.08 12.58 17.74
CA HIS A 240 -0.68 12.15 19.08
C HIS A 240 -1.71 11.28 19.82
N ILE A 241 -2.39 10.39 19.09
CA ILE A 241 -3.28 9.39 19.68
C ILE A 241 -2.43 8.25 20.25
N PRO A 242 -2.61 7.86 21.52
CA PRO A 242 -1.81 6.79 22.12
C PRO A 242 -2.07 5.43 21.43
N VAL A 243 -1.00 4.65 21.26
CA VAL A 243 -1.04 3.31 20.66
C VAL A 243 -0.89 2.24 21.75
N LEU A 244 -1.91 1.42 21.93
CA LEU A 244 -2.01 0.43 23.00
C LEU A 244 -1.99 -1.02 22.46
N PRO A 245 -1.76 -2.02 23.33
CA PRO A 245 -2.04 -3.43 23.04
C PRO A 245 -3.53 -3.66 22.70
N VAL A 246 -3.83 -4.70 21.91
CA VAL A 246 -5.18 -4.99 21.42
C VAL A 246 -6.17 -5.24 22.56
N GLU A 247 -5.69 -5.81 23.66
CA GLU A 247 -6.46 -6.14 24.87
C GLU A 247 -7.08 -4.89 25.54
N ALA A 248 -6.56 -3.70 25.25
CA ALA A 248 -7.12 -2.44 25.75
C ALA A 248 -8.58 -2.21 25.27
N ILE A 249 -8.97 -2.79 24.12
CA ILE A 249 -10.36 -2.71 23.62
C ILE A 249 -11.34 -3.35 24.60
N ASP A 250 -10.99 -4.50 25.20
CA ASP A 250 -11.89 -5.26 26.07
C ASP A 250 -12.17 -4.52 27.39
N ALA A 251 -11.16 -3.82 27.91
CA ALA A 251 -11.29 -2.95 29.08
C ALA A 251 -12.11 -1.70 28.75
N ALA A 252 -11.90 -1.11 27.57
CA ALA A 252 -12.56 0.13 27.17
C ALA A 252 -14.04 -0.06 26.79
N ARG A 253 -14.41 -1.21 26.21
CA ARG A 253 -15.74 -1.51 25.66
C ARG A 253 -16.30 -0.34 24.82
N PRO A 254 -15.64 0.03 23.72
CA PRO A 254 -16.03 1.17 22.88
C PRO A 254 -17.38 0.92 22.18
N ASP A 255 -18.13 2.00 21.93
CA ASP A 255 -19.31 1.96 21.05
C ASP A 255 -18.88 1.80 19.58
N TYR A 256 -17.78 2.43 19.19
CA TYR A 256 -17.25 2.38 17.82
C TYR A 256 -15.75 2.08 17.78
N VAL A 257 -15.36 1.21 16.85
CA VAL A 257 -13.96 0.92 16.52
C VAL A 257 -13.67 1.35 15.08
N LEU A 258 -12.88 2.41 14.94
CA LEU A 258 -12.46 2.93 13.64
C LEU A 258 -11.30 2.09 13.08
N ILE A 259 -11.56 1.33 12.02
CA ILE A 259 -10.56 0.48 11.37
C ILE A 259 -9.70 1.33 10.43
N LEU A 260 -8.48 1.66 10.87
CA LEU A 260 -7.50 2.41 10.09
C LEU A 260 -6.84 1.57 8.96
N PRO A 261 -6.49 0.28 9.15
CA PRO A 261 -6.09 -0.61 8.06
C PRO A 261 -7.34 -1.23 7.41
N TRP A 262 -8.18 -0.38 6.79
CA TRP A 262 -9.45 -0.78 6.17
C TRP A 262 -9.33 -1.88 5.11
N ASN A 263 -8.16 -2.05 4.50
CA ASN A 263 -7.88 -3.14 3.57
C ASN A 263 -7.90 -4.53 4.24
N LEU A 264 -7.86 -4.58 5.58
CA LEU A 264 -7.97 -5.79 6.40
C LEU A 264 -9.32 -5.85 7.15
N ARG A 265 -10.32 -5.04 6.76
CA ARG A 265 -11.57 -4.88 7.53
C ARG A 265 -12.26 -6.21 7.84
N ASN A 266 -12.29 -7.16 6.88
CA ASN A 266 -12.99 -8.43 7.06
C ASN A 266 -12.22 -9.33 8.05
N GLU A 267 -10.89 -9.39 7.93
CA GLU A 267 -10.04 -10.14 8.85
C GLU A 267 -10.15 -9.58 10.28
N ILE A 268 -10.09 -8.26 10.41
CA ILE A 268 -10.19 -7.57 11.70
C ILE A 268 -11.57 -7.76 12.32
N ALA A 269 -12.64 -7.62 11.53
CA ALA A 269 -14.00 -7.82 12.00
C ALA A 269 -14.23 -9.25 12.50
N ALA A 270 -13.67 -10.25 11.80
CA ALA A 270 -13.72 -11.64 12.24
C ALA A 270 -12.90 -11.88 13.52
N GLN A 271 -11.67 -11.37 13.58
CA GLN A 271 -10.78 -11.50 14.76
C GLN A 271 -11.35 -10.82 16.00
N MET A 272 -12.08 -9.72 15.82
CA MET A 272 -12.64 -8.90 16.89
C MET A 272 -14.16 -9.02 17.00
N ALA A 273 -14.74 -10.12 16.53
CA ALA A 273 -16.19 -10.34 16.52
C ALA A 273 -16.83 -10.24 17.91
N HIS A 274 -16.07 -10.52 18.98
CA HIS A 274 -16.53 -10.44 20.36
C HIS A 274 -16.92 -9.02 20.80
N ILE A 275 -16.52 -7.98 20.07
CA ILE A 275 -16.97 -6.60 20.28
C ILE A 275 -18.50 -6.48 20.24
N GLY A 276 -19.15 -7.34 19.44
CA GLY A 276 -20.62 -7.38 19.37
C GLY A 276 -21.29 -7.76 20.69
N LYS A 277 -20.58 -8.41 21.63
CA LYS A 277 -21.14 -8.84 22.93
C LYS A 277 -21.56 -7.68 23.83
N TRP A 278 -20.99 -6.48 23.64
CA TRP A 278 -21.40 -5.27 24.35
C TRP A 278 -22.06 -4.24 23.42
N GLY A 279 -22.37 -4.63 22.18
CA GLY A 279 -23.02 -3.75 21.18
C GLY A 279 -22.08 -2.78 20.47
N GLY A 280 -20.75 -2.99 20.54
CA GLY A 280 -19.80 -2.18 19.80
C GLY A 280 -19.85 -2.46 18.30
N LYS A 281 -19.54 -1.45 17.49
CA LYS A 281 -19.61 -1.49 16.02
C LYS A 281 -18.29 -1.13 15.37
N PHE A 282 -18.07 -1.57 14.14
CA PHE A 282 -16.93 -1.16 13.35
C PHE A 282 -17.27 0.02 12.44
N VAL A 283 -16.25 0.85 12.20
CA VAL A 283 -16.32 1.98 11.26
C VAL A 283 -15.16 1.86 10.29
N VAL A 284 -15.45 1.87 8.99
CA VAL A 284 -14.43 2.01 7.94
C VAL A 284 -14.51 3.42 7.39
N PRO A 285 -13.40 4.18 7.33
CA PRO A 285 -13.46 5.61 7.04
C PRO A 285 -13.60 5.95 5.55
N ILE A 286 -13.15 5.07 4.66
CA ILE A 286 -13.10 5.29 3.20
C ILE A 286 -13.53 4.01 2.45
N PRO A 287 -14.09 4.10 1.22
CA PRO A 287 -14.29 5.30 0.39
C PRO A 287 -15.27 6.32 0.96
N GLU A 288 -16.20 5.85 1.79
CA GLU A 288 -17.15 6.63 2.57
C GLU A 288 -17.31 5.99 3.95
N ALA A 289 -17.53 6.82 4.97
CA ALA A 289 -17.68 6.37 6.34
C ALA A 289 -18.86 5.39 6.46
N THR A 290 -18.55 4.12 6.71
CA THR A 290 -19.54 3.05 6.83
C THR A 290 -19.46 2.42 8.21
N VAL A 291 -20.59 2.35 8.89
CA VAL A 291 -20.75 1.62 10.15
C VAL A 291 -21.30 0.23 9.84
N PHE A 292 -20.73 -0.80 10.46
CA PHE A 292 -21.23 -2.16 10.34
C PHE A 292 -21.07 -2.93 11.65
N GLU A 293 -21.95 -3.91 11.84
CA GLU A 293 -21.91 -4.79 13.01
C GLU A 293 -20.77 -5.81 12.87
N PRO A 294 -20.14 -6.23 13.98
CA PRO A 294 -19.30 -7.42 13.99
C PRO A 294 -20.14 -8.61 13.52
N GLU A 295 -19.73 -9.30 12.45
CA GLU A 295 -20.41 -10.52 12.03
C GLU A 295 -20.37 -11.52 13.18
N GLN A 296 -21.55 -11.86 13.73
CA GLN A 296 -21.63 -12.92 14.71
C GLN A 296 -21.22 -14.21 14.02
N SER A 297 -20.06 -14.76 14.38
CA SER A 297 -19.74 -16.15 14.06
C SER A 297 -20.87 -17.00 14.63
N ARG A 298 -21.77 -17.46 13.75
CA ARG A 298 -22.71 -18.53 14.06
C ARG A 298 -21.96 -19.85 14.13
#